data_AF-A0AA37CIJ4-F1
#
_entry.id   AF-A0AA37CIJ4-F1
#
_cell.length_a   1.000
_cell.length_b   1.000
_cell.length_c   1.000
_cell.angle_alpha   90.00
_cell.angle_beta   90.00
_cell.angle_gamma   90.00
#
_symmetry.space_group_name_H-M   'P 1'
#
loop_
_entity.id
_entity.type
_entity.pdbx_description
1 polymer ?
#
loop_
_entity_poly.entity_id
_entity_poly.type
_entity_poly.pdbx_seq_one_letter_code
_entity_poly.pdbx_strand_id
1 'polypeptide(L)'
;MSENEKPLKWLRRQDGEWEWAADYLEQRLNAEYIKSIAPNPINRLGTYENVVSAIRKIRKDNPELVIRLQGAVRQRRYRSDSNGRKPLTFTLGKETITRLKQLAKRHETSETAIITSLIDQAGQAAEAEKNYEKQLKESILRERKIAGQVTASLRTQRDEALKHAERYMKLLTRWELMWPGETPSEASDEEIAKLVEPKMKDLKDALKYIAFRDSLTTERPT
;
A
#
# COMPACT_ATOMS: atom_id res chain seq x y z
N MET A 1 -55.18 -11.73 31.05
CA MET A 1 -53.99 -10.89 30.82
C MET A 1 -54.44 -9.61 30.14
N SER A 2 -54.54 -8.54 30.91
CA SER A 2 -55.05 -7.25 30.42
C SER A 2 -54.05 -6.62 29.43
N GLU A 3 -54.52 -5.83 28.45
CA GLU A 3 -53.65 -5.13 27.48
C GLU A 3 -52.55 -4.26 28.14
N ASN A 4 -52.72 -3.95 29.43
CA ASN A 4 -51.79 -3.22 30.28
C ASN A 4 -50.52 -4.02 30.67
N GLU A 5 -50.42 -5.33 30.42
CA GLU A 5 -49.24 -6.14 30.82
C GLU A 5 -48.27 -6.44 29.66
N LYS A 6 -48.65 -6.18 28.40
CA LYS A 6 -47.77 -6.51 27.27
C LYS A 6 -46.57 -5.54 27.16
N PRO A 7 -45.34 -6.02 26.89
CA PRO A 7 -44.21 -5.13 26.66
C PRO A 7 -44.39 -4.30 25.38
N LEU A 8 -43.85 -3.08 25.34
CA LEU A 8 -43.81 -2.28 24.11
C LEU A 8 -42.85 -2.94 23.13
N LYS A 9 -43.35 -3.43 21.99
CA LYS A 9 -42.54 -4.15 20.98
C LYS A 9 -41.29 -3.40 20.49
N TRP A 10 -41.28 -2.08 20.63
CA TRP A 10 -40.21 -1.22 20.12
C TRP A 10 -39.21 -0.78 21.20
N LEU A 11 -39.48 -0.96 22.49
CA LEU A 11 -38.60 -0.57 23.61
C LEU A 11 -38.01 -1.82 24.27
N ARG A 12 -36.69 -1.89 24.41
CA ARG A 12 -35.99 -3.04 25.00
C ARG A 12 -35.84 -2.86 26.51
N ARG A 13 -35.93 -3.97 27.23
CA ARG A 13 -35.65 -4.04 28.67
C ARG A 13 -34.15 -4.11 28.98
N GLN A 14 -33.34 -4.52 28.00
CA GLN A 14 -31.89 -4.70 28.10
C GLN A 14 -31.14 -3.44 27.64
N ASP A 15 -29.82 -3.41 27.85
CA ASP A 15 -28.88 -2.39 27.36
C ASP A 15 -29.15 -0.95 27.86
N GLY A 16 -29.81 -0.78 29.01
CA GLY A 16 -30.14 0.55 29.56
C GLY A 16 -30.99 1.40 28.61
N GLU A 17 -31.73 0.78 27.68
CA GLU A 17 -32.52 1.52 26.70
C GLU A 17 -33.74 2.18 27.32
N TRP A 18 -34.39 1.48 28.27
CA TRP A 18 -35.54 1.99 28.99
C TRP A 18 -35.18 3.08 29.99
N GLU A 19 -33.98 3.02 30.59
CA GLU A 19 -33.44 4.06 31.48
C GLU A 19 -33.22 5.35 30.69
N TRP A 20 -32.60 5.24 29.52
CA TRP A 20 -32.43 6.40 28.63
C TRP A 20 -33.78 6.95 28.14
N ALA A 21 -34.76 6.09 27.87
CA ALA A 21 -36.10 6.53 27.52
C ALA A 21 -36.79 7.25 28.69
N ALA A 22 -36.55 6.83 29.94
CA ALA A 22 -36.97 7.54 31.13
C ALA A 22 -36.34 8.94 31.17
N ASP A 23 -35.02 9.04 31.06
CA ASP A 23 -34.30 10.33 31.06
C ASP A 23 -34.80 11.27 29.96
N TYR A 24 -35.04 10.73 28.76
CA TYR A 24 -35.59 11.51 27.64
C TYR A 24 -36.97 12.09 27.95
N LEU A 25 -37.83 11.33 28.64
CA LEU A 25 -39.15 11.77 29.06
C LEU A 25 -39.06 12.80 30.19
N GLU A 26 -38.17 12.59 31.17
CA GLU A 26 -37.94 13.54 32.27
C GLU A 26 -37.48 14.91 31.77
N GLN A 27 -36.64 14.94 30.73
CA GLN A 27 -36.17 16.20 30.14
C GLN A 27 -37.25 16.98 29.36
N ARG A 28 -38.34 16.32 28.94
CA ARG A 28 -39.34 16.91 28.03
C ARG A 28 -40.72 17.08 28.65
N LEU A 29 -40.98 16.45 29.78
CA LEU A 29 -42.24 16.53 30.50
C LEU A 29 -42.05 17.35 31.78
N ASN A 30 -43.06 18.13 32.15
CA ASN A 30 -43.00 18.85 33.41
C ASN A 30 -43.14 17.87 34.59
N ALA A 31 -42.59 18.25 35.75
CA ALA A 31 -42.57 17.37 36.92
C ALA A 31 -43.99 17.03 37.44
N GLU A 32 -44.97 17.92 37.26
CA GLU A 32 -46.36 17.73 37.68
C GLU A 32 -47.10 16.71 36.82
N TYR A 33 -46.88 16.74 35.51
CA TYR A 33 -47.41 15.78 34.56
C TYR A 33 -46.75 14.42 34.74
N ILE A 34 -45.43 14.38 35.01
CA ILE A 34 -44.76 13.13 35.40
C ILE A 34 -45.41 12.54 36.67
N LYS A 35 -45.74 13.37 37.67
CA LYS A 35 -46.45 12.92 38.88
C LYS A 35 -47.85 12.35 38.58
N SER A 36 -48.59 12.92 37.63
CA SER A 36 -49.94 12.45 37.30
C SER A 36 -49.94 11.14 36.50
N ILE A 37 -48.90 10.90 35.70
CA ILE A 37 -48.79 9.70 34.87
C ILE A 37 -48.00 8.56 35.55
N ALA A 38 -47.10 8.86 36.48
CA ALA A 38 -46.28 7.87 37.16
C ALA A 38 -47.13 6.86 37.96
N PRO A 39 -46.93 5.54 37.78
CA PRO A 39 -47.65 4.53 38.55
C PRO A 39 -47.23 4.50 40.04
N ASN A 40 -45.98 4.88 40.33
CA ASN A 40 -45.40 4.84 41.66
C ASN A 40 -44.90 6.25 42.06
N PRO A 41 -45.35 6.82 43.19
CA PRO A 41 -44.94 8.15 43.64
C PRO A 41 -43.47 8.25 44.05
N ILE A 42 -42.84 7.13 44.44
CA ILE A 42 -41.47 7.06 44.98
C ILE A 42 -40.45 6.82 43.85
N ASN A 43 -40.77 5.98 42.87
CA ASN A 43 -39.84 5.59 41.80
C ASN A 43 -40.49 5.74 40.42
N ARG A 44 -40.71 7.01 40.03
CA ARG A 44 -41.66 7.42 38.98
C ARG A 44 -41.41 6.81 37.60
N LEU A 45 -40.14 6.64 37.23
CA LEU A 45 -39.70 5.98 36.00
C LEU A 45 -38.54 4.99 36.22
N GLY A 46 -38.28 4.57 37.47
CA GLY A 46 -37.12 3.75 37.81
C GLY A 46 -37.25 2.25 37.52
N THR A 47 -38.29 1.84 36.78
CA THR A 47 -38.41 0.46 36.27
C THR A 47 -38.94 0.47 34.83
N TYR A 48 -38.59 -0.55 34.06
CA TYR A 48 -39.09 -0.76 32.70
C TYR A 48 -40.63 -0.72 32.63
N GLU A 49 -41.29 -1.37 33.58
CA GLU A 49 -42.74 -1.44 33.65
C GLU A 49 -43.37 -0.06 33.91
N ASN A 50 -42.73 0.77 34.75
CA ASN A 50 -43.17 2.14 35.02
C ASN A 50 -43.02 3.02 33.77
N VAL A 51 -41.91 2.89 33.04
CA VAL A 51 -41.68 3.61 31.77
C VAL A 51 -42.70 3.21 30.71
N VAL A 52 -42.95 1.92 30.52
CA VAL A 52 -43.98 1.42 29.59
C VAL A 52 -45.37 1.97 29.93
N SER A 53 -45.71 2.01 31.22
CA SER A 53 -47.00 2.51 31.70
C SER A 53 -47.14 4.01 31.48
N ALA A 54 -46.08 4.78 31.77
CA ALA A 54 -46.04 6.21 31.51
C ALA A 54 -46.18 6.50 30.01
N ILE A 55 -45.43 5.80 29.15
CA ILE A 55 -45.50 5.96 27.69
C ILE A 55 -46.93 5.69 27.17
N ARG A 56 -47.65 4.69 27.70
CA ARG A 56 -49.04 4.43 27.31
C ARG A 56 -49.98 5.55 27.67
N LYS A 57 -49.83 6.16 28.85
CA LYS A 57 -50.61 7.33 29.27
C LYS A 57 -50.27 8.54 28.41
N ILE A 58 -48.98 8.84 28.22
CA ILE A 58 -48.51 9.90 27.33
C ILE A 58 -49.03 9.70 25.91
N ARG A 59 -49.10 8.47 25.41
CA ARG A 59 -49.62 8.21 24.06
C ARG A 59 -51.08 8.64 23.89
N LYS A 60 -51.88 8.61 24.95
CA LYS A 60 -53.28 9.06 24.93
C LYS A 60 -53.36 10.59 24.90
N ASP A 61 -52.51 11.27 25.65
CA ASP A 61 -52.58 12.73 25.81
C ASP A 61 -51.74 13.48 24.76
N ASN A 62 -50.59 12.93 24.38
CA ASN A 62 -49.59 13.50 23.48
C ASN A 62 -48.89 12.40 22.65
N PRO A 63 -49.53 11.90 21.58
CA PRO A 63 -48.97 10.85 20.74
C PRO A 63 -47.69 11.28 19.99
N GLU A 64 -47.55 12.57 19.67
CA GLU A 64 -46.36 13.07 18.96
C GLU A 64 -45.08 12.90 19.76
N LEU A 65 -45.12 13.14 21.07
CA LEU A 65 -43.96 12.95 21.93
C LEU A 65 -43.47 11.50 21.91
N VAL A 66 -44.41 10.54 21.88
CA VAL A 66 -44.09 9.11 21.80
C VAL A 66 -43.47 8.76 20.44
N ILE A 67 -43.97 9.34 19.34
CA ILE A 67 -43.38 9.16 18.00
C ILE A 67 -41.94 9.71 17.96
N ARG A 68 -41.69 10.89 18.54
CA ARG A 68 -40.35 11.47 18.63
C ARG A 68 -39.41 10.61 19.49
N LEU A 69 -39.89 10.10 20.62
CA LEU A 69 -39.16 9.17 21.47
C LEU A 69 -38.79 7.88 20.71
N GLN A 70 -39.75 7.29 19.99
CA GLN A 70 -39.49 6.11 19.14
C GLN A 70 -38.39 6.37 18.10
N GLY A 71 -38.46 7.52 17.42
CA GLY A 71 -37.44 7.95 16.45
C GLY A 71 -36.07 8.12 17.10
N ALA A 72 -36.02 8.74 18.29
CA ALA A 72 -34.79 8.96 19.03
C ALA A 72 -34.14 7.65 19.51
N VAL A 73 -34.95 6.70 20.01
CA VAL A 73 -34.49 5.36 20.39
C VAL A 73 -33.94 4.62 19.17
N ARG A 74 -34.64 4.65 18.02
CA ARG A 74 -34.14 4.06 16.77
C ARG A 74 -32.82 4.67 16.34
N GLN A 75 -32.69 6.00 16.45
CA GLN A 75 -31.46 6.71 16.11
C GLN A 75 -30.31 6.35 17.06
N ARG A 76 -30.59 6.21 18.35
CA ARG A 76 -29.60 5.77 19.35
C ARG A 76 -29.09 4.37 19.04
N ARG A 77 -29.98 3.42 18.74
CA ARG A 77 -29.61 2.06 18.31
C ARG A 77 -28.78 2.05 17.03
N TYR A 78 -29.08 2.94 16.08
CA TYR A 78 -28.29 3.04 14.86
C TYR A 78 -26.87 3.54 15.13
N ARG A 79 -26.72 4.43 16.12
CA ARG A 79 -25.46 5.06 16.52
C ARG A 79 -24.67 4.30 17.59
N SER A 80 -25.22 3.24 18.18
CA SER A 80 -24.48 2.44 19.16
C SER A 80 -23.37 1.65 18.48
N ASP A 81 -22.20 1.61 19.12
CA ASP A 81 -20.97 1.01 18.60
C ASP A 81 -21.12 -0.49 18.23
N SER A 82 -22.17 -1.15 18.72
CA SER A 82 -22.53 -2.54 18.42
C SER A 82 -22.75 -2.84 16.93
N ASN A 83 -22.97 -1.83 16.09
CA ASN A 83 -23.18 -2.03 14.65
C ASN A 83 -21.89 -1.89 13.81
N GLY A 84 -20.71 -1.77 14.45
CA GLY A 84 -19.41 -1.67 13.76
C GLY A 84 -19.20 -0.39 12.96
N ARG A 85 -20.07 0.61 13.11
CA ARG A 85 -20.02 1.89 12.41
C ARG A 85 -19.83 3.03 13.40
N LYS A 86 -18.69 3.71 13.32
CA LYS A 86 -18.43 4.93 14.10
C LYS A 86 -18.68 6.16 13.21
N PRO A 87 -19.65 7.04 13.55
CA PRO A 87 -19.89 8.23 12.75
C PRO A 87 -18.70 9.18 12.87
N LEU A 88 -18.16 9.60 11.71
CA LEU A 88 -17.18 10.66 11.60
C LEU A 88 -17.81 11.80 10.79
N THR A 89 -17.83 13.01 11.35
CA THR A 89 -18.43 14.18 10.69
C THR A 89 -17.34 15.13 10.25
N PHE A 90 -17.36 15.49 8.96
CA PHE A 90 -16.48 16.46 8.34
C PHE A 90 -17.32 17.52 7.62
N THR A 91 -16.77 18.72 7.48
CA THR A 91 -17.37 19.79 6.69
C THR A 91 -16.62 19.89 5.37
N LEU A 92 -17.33 19.74 4.25
CA LEU A 92 -16.77 19.89 2.90
C LEU A 92 -17.31 21.16 2.24
N GLY A 93 -16.54 21.70 1.30
CA GLY A 93 -17.01 22.76 0.41
C GLY A 93 -18.21 22.29 -0.42
N LYS A 94 -19.12 23.22 -0.77
CA LYS A 94 -20.32 22.92 -1.57
C LYS A 94 -19.99 22.22 -2.88
N GLU A 95 -18.93 22.66 -3.55
CA GLU A 95 -18.46 22.07 -4.80
C GLU A 95 -18.02 20.61 -4.63
N THR A 96 -17.27 20.31 -3.57
CA THR A 96 -16.82 18.95 -3.24
C THR A 96 -18.01 18.03 -2.99
N ILE A 97 -19.02 18.49 -2.25
CA ILE A 97 -20.24 17.72 -2.00
C ILE A 97 -20.97 17.41 -3.31
N THR A 98 -21.10 18.40 -4.19
CA THR A 98 -21.75 18.24 -5.50
C THR A 98 -21.00 17.22 -6.36
N ARG A 99 -19.67 17.31 -6.41
CA ARG A 99 -18.84 16.35 -7.16
C ARG A 99 -18.94 14.94 -6.59
N LEU A 100 -18.88 14.80 -5.27
CA LEU A 100 -19.01 13.50 -4.61
C LEU A 100 -20.36 12.84 -4.91
N LYS A 101 -21.45 13.62 -4.89
CA LYS A 101 -22.78 13.17 -5.28
C LYS A 101 -22.86 12.73 -6.73
N GLN A 102 -22.26 13.49 -7.64
CA GLN A 102 -22.21 13.15 -9.07
C GLN A 102 -21.42 11.86 -9.30
N LEU A 103 -20.28 11.68 -8.62
CA LEU A 103 -19.48 10.46 -8.68
C LEU A 103 -20.25 9.26 -8.14
N ALA A 104 -20.85 9.39 -6.95
CA ALA A 104 -21.68 8.35 -6.35
C ALA A 104 -22.81 7.92 -7.30
N LYS A 105 -23.50 8.88 -7.92
CA LYS A 105 -24.55 8.62 -8.90
C LYS A 105 -24.03 7.92 -10.16
N ARG A 106 -22.89 8.37 -10.69
CA ARG A 106 -22.28 7.81 -11.92
C ARG A 106 -21.85 6.35 -11.71
N HIS A 107 -21.38 6.01 -10.52
CA HIS A 107 -20.92 4.68 -10.18
C HIS A 107 -21.97 3.85 -9.43
N GLU A 108 -23.23 4.31 -9.38
CA GLU A 108 -24.35 3.62 -8.72
C GLU A 108 -24.04 3.13 -7.29
N THR A 109 -23.24 3.91 -6.55
CA THR A 109 -22.73 3.55 -5.23
C THR A 109 -22.93 4.68 -4.23
N SER A 110 -22.68 4.40 -2.95
CA SER A 110 -22.76 5.43 -1.91
C SER A 110 -21.55 6.36 -1.94
N GLU A 111 -21.74 7.60 -1.53
CA GLU A 111 -20.67 8.59 -1.34
C GLU A 111 -19.55 8.05 -0.44
N THR A 112 -19.90 7.26 0.58
CA THR A 112 -18.94 6.58 1.46
C THR A 112 -18.09 5.56 0.70
N ALA A 113 -18.71 4.76 -0.17
CA ALA A 113 -17.97 3.77 -0.97
C ALA A 113 -17.01 4.45 -1.96
N ILE A 114 -17.40 5.61 -2.53
CA ILE A 114 -16.51 6.42 -3.36
C ILE A 114 -15.30 6.90 -2.55
N ILE A 115 -15.51 7.43 -1.35
CA ILE A 115 -14.42 7.87 -0.47
C ILE A 115 -13.49 6.70 -0.13
N THR A 116 -14.04 5.55 0.24
CA THR A 116 -13.25 4.34 0.53
C THR A 116 -12.39 3.94 -0.67
N SER A 117 -12.99 3.86 -1.86
CA SER A 117 -12.26 3.52 -3.09
C SER A 117 -11.13 4.50 -3.39
N LEU A 118 -11.37 5.81 -3.24
CA LEU A 118 -10.34 6.83 -3.44
C LEU A 118 -9.18 6.73 -2.44
N ILE A 119 -9.48 6.41 -1.18
CA ILE A 119 -8.47 6.18 -0.14
C ILE A 119 -7.63 4.94 -0.47
N ASP A 120 -8.28 3.84 -0.84
CA ASP A 120 -7.60 2.59 -1.19
C ASP A 120 -6.71 2.77 -2.42
N GLN A 121 -7.20 3.44 -3.45
CA GLN A 121 -6.44 3.75 -4.66
C GLN A 121 -5.23 4.64 -4.37
N ALA A 122 -5.39 5.67 -3.53
CA ALA A 122 -4.29 6.53 -3.13
C ALA A 122 -3.22 5.75 -2.35
N GLY A 123 -3.64 4.85 -1.44
CA GLY A 123 -2.73 3.97 -0.71
C GLY A 123 -1.97 3.02 -1.63
N GLN A 124 -2.66 2.38 -2.58
CA GLN A 124 -2.05 1.49 -3.57
C GLN A 124 -1.06 2.23 -4.49
N ALA A 125 -1.41 3.44 -4.94
CA ALA A 125 -0.54 4.25 -5.78
C ALA A 125 0.77 4.61 -5.05
N ALA A 126 0.67 5.02 -3.77
CA ALA A 126 1.85 5.36 -2.97
C ALA A 126 2.76 4.15 -2.73
N GLU A 127 2.19 2.97 -2.44
CA GLU A 127 2.98 1.75 -2.25
C GLU A 127 3.62 1.29 -3.58
N ALA A 128 2.91 1.43 -4.69
CA ALA A 128 3.43 1.12 -6.03
C ALA A 128 4.61 2.03 -6.40
N GLU A 129 4.50 3.34 -6.14
CA GLU A 129 5.59 4.31 -6.38
C GLU A 129 6.84 3.96 -5.55
N LYS A 130 6.65 3.67 -4.27
CA LYS A 130 7.74 3.26 -3.38
C LYS A 130 8.42 1.97 -3.84
N ASN A 131 7.64 0.98 -4.28
CA ASN A 131 8.17 -0.27 -4.80
C ASN A 131 8.94 -0.07 -6.12
N TYR A 132 8.41 0.79 -7.00
CA TYR A 132 9.08 1.16 -8.24
C TYR A 132 10.42 1.84 -7.99
N GLU A 133 10.46 2.81 -7.06
CA GLU A 133 11.70 3.49 -6.69
C GLU A 133 12.76 2.50 -6.15
N LYS A 134 12.32 1.54 -5.32
CA LYS A 134 13.21 0.48 -4.80
C LYS A 134 13.76 -0.40 -5.93
N GLN A 135 12.90 -0.86 -6.84
CA GLN A 135 13.31 -1.67 -7.99
C GLN A 135 14.27 -0.91 -8.90
N LEU A 136 14.03 0.38 -9.14
CA LEU A 136 14.90 1.22 -9.94
C LEU A 136 16.28 1.36 -9.30
N LYS A 137 16.34 1.63 -7.99
CA LYS A 137 17.61 1.69 -7.25
C LYS A 137 18.39 0.37 -7.32
N GLU A 138 17.69 -0.75 -7.14
CA GLU A 138 18.31 -2.08 -7.26
C GLU A 138 18.84 -2.35 -8.67
N SER A 139 18.08 -1.96 -9.71
CA SER A 139 18.51 -2.09 -11.10
C SER A 139 19.76 -1.27 -11.38
N ILE A 140 19.78 0.01 -10.98
CA ILE A 140 20.94 0.90 -11.13
C ILE A 140 22.16 0.33 -10.41
N LEU A 141 21.99 -0.21 -9.19
CA LEU A 141 23.09 -0.82 -8.45
C LEU A 141 23.64 -2.06 -9.15
N ARG A 142 22.76 -2.91 -9.71
CA ARG A 142 23.16 -4.09 -10.49
C ARG A 142 23.92 -3.67 -11.74
N GLU A 143 23.42 -2.71 -12.51
CA GLU A 143 24.10 -2.20 -13.71
C GLU A 143 25.46 -1.60 -13.38
N ARG A 144 25.57 -0.80 -12.32
CA ARG A 144 26.85 -0.26 -11.86
C ARG A 144 27.84 -1.35 -11.47
N LYS A 145 27.37 -2.40 -10.78
CA LYS A 145 28.21 -3.54 -10.41
C LYS A 145 28.71 -4.28 -11.66
N ILE A 146 27.83 -4.53 -12.62
CA ILE A 146 28.17 -5.18 -13.89
C ILE A 146 29.19 -4.33 -14.68
N ALA A 147 28.92 -3.02 -14.83
CA ALA A 147 29.84 -2.11 -15.50
C ALA A 147 31.22 -2.08 -14.83
N GLY A 148 31.25 -2.12 -13.49
CA GLY A 148 32.49 -2.23 -12.71
C GLY A 148 33.25 -3.53 -12.99
N GLN A 149 32.56 -4.67 -13.01
CA GLN A 149 33.16 -5.98 -13.33
C GLN A 149 33.71 -6.03 -14.75
N VAL A 150 32.95 -5.54 -15.74
CA VAL A 150 33.39 -5.47 -17.15
C VAL A 150 34.60 -4.55 -17.30
N THR A 151 34.61 -3.41 -16.61
CA THR A 151 35.76 -2.50 -16.63
C THR A 151 37.00 -3.16 -16.03
N ALA A 152 36.83 -3.93 -14.95
CA ALA A 152 37.93 -4.66 -14.33
C ALA A 152 38.49 -5.75 -15.24
N SER A 153 37.65 -6.57 -15.87
CA SER A 153 38.12 -7.63 -16.79
C SER A 153 38.83 -7.06 -18.02
N LEU A 154 38.30 -5.98 -18.62
CA LEU A 154 38.95 -5.29 -19.73
C LEU A 154 40.32 -4.72 -19.35
N ARG A 155 40.47 -4.21 -18.12
CA ARG A 155 41.78 -3.76 -17.61
C ARG A 155 42.76 -4.92 -17.51
N THR A 156 42.34 -6.06 -16.96
CA THR A 156 43.18 -7.27 -16.88
C THR A 156 43.63 -7.74 -18.26
N GLN A 157 42.70 -7.86 -19.21
CA GLN A 157 43.00 -8.28 -20.58
C GLN A 157 43.98 -7.32 -21.27
N ARG A 158 43.80 -6.01 -21.08
CA ARG A 158 44.74 -5.00 -21.59
C ARG A 158 46.14 -5.17 -21.00
N ASP A 159 46.23 -5.34 -19.69
CA ASP A 159 47.52 -5.46 -19.00
C ASP A 159 48.28 -6.74 -19.42
N GLU A 160 47.56 -7.83 -19.66
CA GLU A 160 48.12 -9.06 -20.23
C GLU A 160 48.58 -8.87 -21.67
N ALA A 161 47.76 -8.24 -22.52
CA ALA A 161 48.14 -7.94 -23.90
C ALA A 161 49.40 -7.06 -23.97
N LEU A 162 49.53 -6.07 -23.09
CA LEU A 162 50.72 -5.24 -22.97
C LEU A 162 51.97 -6.05 -22.58
N LYS A 163 51.84 -6.99 -21.63
CA LYS A 163 52.96 -7.89 -21.27
C LYS A 163 53.41 -8.75 -22.44
N HIS A 164 52.48 -9.28 -23.23
CA HIS A 164 52.80 -10.05 -24.43
C HIS A 164 53.50 -9.17 -25.48
N ALA A 165 52.96 -7.97 -25.75
CA ALA A 165 53.58 -7.02 -26.67
C ALA A 165 55.00 -6.64 -26.24
N GLU A 166 55.21 -6.33 -24.96
CA GLU A 166 56.53 -6.02 -24.40
C GLU A 166 57.51 -7.19 -24.60
N ARG A 167 57.06 -8.43 -24.36
CA ARG A 167 57.89 -9.63 -24.56
C ARG A 167 58.32 -9.77 -26.02
N TYR A 168 57.43 -9.56 -26.99
CA TYR A 168 57.79 -9.64 -28.40
C TYR A 168 58.71 -8.51 -28.83
N MET A 169 58.49 -7.28 -28.36
CA MET A 169 59.39 -6.16 -28.61
C MET A 169 60.80 -6.43 -28.06
N LYS A 170 60.91 -7.02 -26.86
CA LYS A 170 62.20 -7.45 -26.30
C LYS A 170 62.90 -8.51 -27.14
N LEU A 171 62.15 -9.44 -27.75
CA LEU A 171 62.73 -10.46 -28.63
C LEU A 171 63.20 -9.86 -29.95
N LEU A 172 62.41 -8.96 -30.53
CA LEU A 172 62.74 -8.25 -31.77
C LEU A 172 63.98 -7.39 -31.59
N THR A 173 64.02 -6.56 -30.55
CA THR A 173 65.20 -5.73 -30.22
C THR A 173 66.45 -6.56 -29.93
N ARG A 174 66.32 -7.73 -29.26
CA ARG A 174 67.44 -8.66 -29.10
C ARG A 174 67.96 -9.19 -30.44
N TRP A 175 67.05 -9.51 -31.37
CA TRP A 175 67.44 -9.94 -32.71
C TRP A 175 68.17 -8.82 -33.46
N GLU A 176 67.63 -7.60 -33.46
CA GLU A 176 68.25 -6.42 -34.08
C GLU A 176 69.64 -6.11 -33.51
N LEU A 177 69.83 -6.28 -32.20
CA LEU A 177 71.13 -6.08 -31.54
C LEU A 177 72.16 -7.17 -31.86
N MET A 178 71.73 -8.41 -32.10
CA MET A 178 72.65 -9.50 -32.44
C MET A 178 73.18 -9.40 -33.88
N TRP A 179 72.41 -8.76 -34.78
CA TRP A 179 72.74 -8.65 -36.20
C TRP A 179 72.75 -7.18 -36.67
N PRO A 180 73.65 -6.33 -36.13
CA PRO A 180 73.69 -4.91 -36.46
C PRO A 180 74.20 -4.72 -37.89
N GLY A 181 73.27 -4.61 -38.85
CA GLY A 181 73.58 -4.37 -40.26
C GLY A 181 72.94 -5.37 -41.24
N GLU A 182 72.33 -6.45 -40.76
CA GLU A 182 71.47 -7.29 -41.58
C GLU A 182 70.05 -6.71 -41.58
N THR A 183 69.58 -6.26 -42.74
CA THR A 183 68.15 -6.15 -42.97
C THR A 183 67.57 -7.57 -43.03
N PRO A 184 66.44 -7.86 -42.35
CA PRO A 184 65.75 -9.12 -42.54
C PRO A 184 65.60 -9.39 -44.05
N SER A 185 65.88 -10.63 -44.49
CA SER A 185 65.60 -11.08 -45.86
C SER A 185 64.24 -10.55 -46.31
N GLU A 186 64.10 -10.14 -47.58
CA GLU A 186 62.81 -9.89 -48.24
C GLU A 186 62.02 -11.21 -48.33
N ALA A 187 61.65 -11.78 -47.18
CA ALA A 187 60.62 -12.80 -47.11
C ALA A 187 59.32 -12.13 -47.53
N SER A 188 58.60 -12.77 -48.44
CA SER A 188 57.31 -12.22 -48.86
C SER A 188 56.35 -12.17 -47.67
N ASP A 189 55.42 -11.22 -47.67
CA ASP A 189 54.40 -11.11 -46.62
C ASP A 189 53.62 -12.42 -46.42
N GLU A 190 53.51 -13.26 -47.47
CA GLU A 190 52.88 -14.59 -47.42
C GLU A 190 53.69 -15.61 -46.60
N GLU A 191 55.02 -15.56 -46.67
CA GLU A 191 55.90 -16.44 -45.89
C GLU A 191 55.92 -16.02 -44.41
N ILE A 192 55.92 -14.71 -44.16
CA ILE A 192 55.80 -14.15 -42.82
C ILE A 192 54.44 -14.51 -42.22
N ALA A 193 53.36 -14.35 -42.98
CA ALA A 193 52.00 -14.69 -42.54
C ALA A 193 51.89 -16.17 -42.16
N LYS A 194 52.45 -17.10 -42.94
CA LYS A 194 52.44 -18.55 -42.62
C LYS A 194 53.09 -18.88 -41.27
N LEU A 195 54.09 -18.12 -40.84
CA LEU A 195 54.77 -18.31 -39.56
C LEU A 195 54.11 -17.54 -38.40
N VAL A 196 53.50 -16.39 -38.68
CA VAL A 196 52.88 -15.52 -37.69
C VAL A 196 51.45 -15.92 -37.38
N GLU A 197 50.64 -16.32 -38.38
CA GLU A 197 49.25 -16.74 -38.20
C GLU A 197 49.04 -17.83 -37.14
N PRO A 198 49.79 -18.95 -37.11
CA PRO A 198 49.60 -19.96 -36.06
C PRO A 198 49.92 -19.41 -34.67
N LYS A 199 51.01 -18.64 -34.53
CA LYS A 199 51.38 -18.02 -33.24
C LYS A 199 50.36 -16.98 -32.79
N MET A 200 49.83 -16.20 -33.73
CA MET A 200 48.79 -15.20 -33.50
C MET A 200 47.46 -15.87 -33.15
N LYS A 201 47.15 -17.03 -33.75
CA LYS A 201 45.98 -17.85 -33.42
C LYS A 201 46.08 -18.37 -31.99
N ASP A 202 47.22 -18.96 -31.60
CA ASP A 202 47.44 -19.43 -30.24
C ASP A 202 47.27 -18.31 -29.20
N LEU A 203 47.76 -17.11 -29.52
CA LEU A 203 47.63 -15.94 -28.66
C LEU A 203 46.18 -15.44 -28.57
N LYS A 204 45.47 -15.40 -29.71
CA LYS A 204 44.03 -15.08 -29.74
C LYS A 204 43.23 -16.11 -28.96
N ASP A 205 43.57 -17.39 -29.04
CA ASP A 205 42.86 -18.45 -28.34
C ASP A 205 43.17 -18.44 -26.83
N ALA A 206 44.39 -18.09 -26.42
CA ALA A 206 44.72 -17.84 -25.01
C ALA A 206 43.95 -16.63 -24.45
N LEU A 207 43.88 -15.52 -25.19
CA LEU A 207 43.10 -14.34 -24.80
C LEU A 207 41.59 -14.65 -24.72
N LYS A 208 41.05 -15.43 -25.66
CA LYS A 208 39.67 -15.92 -25.61
C LYS A 208 39.43 -16.82 -24.40
N TYR A 209 40.37 -17.71 -24.07
CA TYR A 209 40.25 -18.58 -22.91
C TYR A 209 40.22 -17.79 -21.59
N ILE A 210 41.05 -16.75 -21.46
CA ILE A 210 41.04 -15.86 -20.29
C ILE A 210 39.73 -15.08 -20.23
N ALA A 211 39.28 -14.52 -21.36
CA ALA A 211 37.97 -13.86 -21.45
C ALA A 211 36.80 -14.78 -21.09
N PHE A 212 36.85 -16.05 -21.52
CA PHE A 212 35.86 -17.07 -21.19
C PHE A 212 35.89 -17.45 -19.70
N ARG A 213 37.08 -17.69 -19.14
CA ARG A 213 37.23 -17.98 -17.70
C ARG A 213 36.70 -16.85 -16.83
N ASP A 214 37.01 -15.60 -17.17
CA ASP A 214 36.51 -14.43 -16.45
C ASP A 214 34.99 -14.36 -16.53
N SER A 215 34.39 -14.63 -17.71
CA SER A 215 32.93 -14.69 -17.86
C SER A 215 32.27 -15.71 -16.92
N LEU A 216 32.83 -16.92 -16.79
CA LEU A 216 32.35 -17.97 -15.88
C LEU A 216 32.43 -17.58 -14.39
N THR A 217 33.45 -16.81 -14.01
CA THR A 217 33.58 -16.31 -12.61
C THR A 217 32.70 -15.08 -12.31
N THR A 218 32.08 -14.50 -13.33
CA THR A 218 31.15 -13.36 -13.21
C THR A 218 29.68 -13.71 -13.44
N GLU A 219 29.32 -14.98 -13.66
CA GLU A 219 27.94 -15.38 -13.97
C GLU A 219 27.00 -15.41 -12.74
N ARG A 220 26.13 -14.38 -12.73
CA ARG A 220 24.65 -14.39 -12.53
C ARG A 220 24.01 -15.54 -11.73
N PRO A 221 23.33 -15.20 -10.61
CA PRO A 221 22.00 -15.71 -10.34
C PRO A 221 20.97 -14.81 -11.04
N THR A 222 20.22 -15.38 -11.98
CA THR A 222 18.97 -14.83 -12.53
C THR A 222 17.89 -14.70 -11.47
#